data_AF-A0A1G1FWP8-F1
#
_entry.id   AF-A0A1G1FWP8-F1
#
_cell.length_a   1.000
_cell.length_b   1.000
_cell.length_c   1.000
_cell.angle_alpha   90.00
_cell.angle_beta   90.00
_cell.angle_gamma   90.00
#
_symmetry.space_group_name_H-M   'P 1'
#
loop_
_entity.id
_entity.type
_entity.pdbx_description
1 polymer ?
#
loop_
_entity_poly.entity_id
_entity_poly.type
_entity_poly.pdbx_seq_one_letter_code
_entity_poly.pdbx_strand_id
1 'polypeptide(L)'
;MGDNIPFFGTTFQVAGTMEPTGMDFFDRSGFMSLESAYKMAGNSKVKAIKPIEIGRDSISTVLVQVGEEFTPDRVAIRIEHDIAGVKALVSDTVISTVRKQLSGLIQAIVVISTILWFIVLLIMAFAFYMIVNERRREIGLMRAIGANRMHIASILLIEASLLSAGGAVLGVALGFGLLLTFKNLMLHYLKLPYLFPSPLELLYLIAGAVCFSLLTGLLSALLPSLSVIRTEPYEAIRSAE
;
A
#
# COMPACT_ATOMS: atom_id res chain seq x y z
N MET A 1 35.35 -12.27 2.81
CA MET A 1 36.20 -11.22 3.44
C MET A 1 37.65 -11.62 3.24
N GLY A 2 38.52 -10.71 2.82
CA GLY A 2 39.93 -11.01 2.57
C GLY A 2 40.26 -11.49 1.15
N ASP A 3 39.26 -11.65 0.27
CA ASP A 3 39.48 -11.99 -1.13
C ASP A 3 40.08 -10.83 -1.91
N ASN A 4 40.97 -11.16 -2.84
CA ASN A 4 41.64 -10.20 -3.71
C ASN A 4 40.91 -10.12 -5.05
N ILE A 5 40.27 -8.98 -5.32
CA ILE A 5 39.49 -8.76 -6.54
C ILE A 5 40.25 -7.80 -7.46
N PRO A 6 40.50 -8.18 -8.73
CA PRO A 6 41.08 -7.27 -9.71
C PRO A 6 40.03 -6.27 -10.20
N PHE A 7 40.34 -4.98 -10.08
CA PHE A 7 39.49 -3.87 -10.54
C PHE A 7 40.34 -2.86 -11.32
N PHE A 8 40.00 -2.60 -12.59
CA PHE A 8 40.74 -1.71 -13.50
C PHE A 8 42.28 -1.90 -13.49
N GLY A 9 42.74 -3.15 -13.47
CA GLY A 9 44.17 -3.49 -13.51
C GLY A 9 44.92 -3.33 -12.18
N THR A 10 44.20 -3.06 -11.08
CA THR A 10 44.73 -3.03 -9.71
C THR A 10 43.99 -4.06 -8.86
N THR A 11 44.72 -4.82 -8.04
CA THR A 11 44.11 -5.81 -7.15
C THR A 11 43.81 -5.18 -5.80
N PHE A 12 42.57 -5.29 -5.34
CA PHE A 12 42.11 -4.79 -4.04
C PHE A 12 41.68 -5.93 -3.13
N GLN A 13 41.96 -5.79 -1.83
CA GLN A 13 41.48 -6.71 -0.83
C GLN A 13 40.11 -6.26 -0.29
N VAL A 14 39.15 -7.17 -0.25
CA VAL A 14 37.80 -6.88 0.26
C VAL A 14 37.82 -6.76 1.78
N ALA A 15 37.61 -5.54 2.29
CA ALA A 15 37.54 -5.24 3.73
C ALA A 15 36.25 -5.75 4.38
N GLY A 16 35.11 -5.72 3.67
CA GLY A 16 33.83 -6.17 4.19
C GLY A 16 32.70 -6.09 3.16
N THR A 17 31.57 -6.69 3.50
CA THR A 17 30.33 -6.68 2.71
C THR A 17 29.22 -6.05 3.55
N MET A 18 28.49 -5.10 2.99
CA MET A 18 27.37 -4.43 3.66
C MET A 18 26.05 -5.19 3.41
N GLU A 19 25.04 -4.90 4.22
CA GLU A 19 23.69 -5.44 4.02
C GLU A 19 23.09 -4.91 2.70
N PRO A 20 22.33 -5.75 1.96
CA PRO A 20 21.73 -5.35 0.71
C PRO A 20 20.66 -4.27 0.95
N THR A 21 20.74 -3.20 0.18
CA THR A 21 19.77 -2.09 0.19
C THR A 21 18.50 -2.45 -0.59
N GLY A 22 18.52 -3.52 -1.39
CA GLY A 22 17.43 -3.94 -2.25
C GLY A 22 17.37 -3.17 -3.57
N MET A 23 18.32 -2.26 -3.81
CA MET A 23 18.48 -1.53 -5.06
C MET A 23 19.67 -2.13 -5.83
N ASP A 24 19.40 -2.87 -6.91
CA ASP A 24 20.39 -3.60 -7.72
C ASP A 24 21.59 -2.74 -8.16
N PHE A 25 21.41 -1.42 -8.32
CA PHE A 25 22.49 -0.49 -8.62
C PHE A 25 23.45 -0.26 -7.44
N PHE A 26 22.93 -0.04 -6.23
CA PHE A 26 23.75 0.20 -5.04
C PHE A 26 24.36 -1.09 -4.51
N ASP A 27 23.65 -2.22 -4.63
CA ASP A 27 24.10 -3.52 -4.16
C ASP A 27 25.26 -4.09 -5.00
N ARG A 28 25.50 -3.53 -6.20
CA ARG A 28 26.65 -3.84 -7.07
C ARG A 28 27.76 -2.79 -7.03
N SER A 29 27.71 -1.85 -6.08
CA SER A 29 28.70 -0.78 -5.95
C SER A 29 29.80 -1.15 -4.94
N GLY A 30 31.03 -0.70 -5.21
CA GLY A 30 32.18 -0.87 -4.32
C GLY A 30 32.57 0.47 -3.70
N PHE A 31 32.84 0.46 -2.39
CA PHE A 31 33.30 1.63 -1.65
C PHE A 31 34.81 1.51 -1.40
N MET A 32 35.55 2.58 -1.68
CA MET A 32 36.99 2.63 -1.47
C MET A 32 37.44 4.04 -1.08
N SER A 33 38.63 4.14 -0.50
CA SER A 33 39.21 5.45 -0.20
C SER A 33 39.54 6.23 -1.48
N LEU A 34 39.52 7.55 -1.39
CA LEU A 34 39.87 8.44 -2.51
C LEU A 34 41.32 8.21 -2.97
N GLU A 35 42.23 7.92 -2.03
CA GLU A 35 43.63 7.59 -2.35
C GLU A 35 43.74 6.30 -3.18
N SER A 36 42.99 5.26 -2.80
CA SER A 36 42.92 4.01 -3.55
C SER A 36 42.35 4.23 -4.96
N ALA A 37 41.33 5.08 -5.09
CA ALA A 37 40.74 5.44 -6.38
C ALA A 37 41.74 6.17 -7.29
N TYR A 38 42.54 7.11 -6.76
CA TYR A 38 43.58 7.77 -7.55
C TYR A 38 44.71 6.81 -7.99
N LYS A 39 45.14 5.91 -7.11
CA LYS A 39 46.11 4.85 -7.46
C LYS A 39 45.57 3.95 -8.57
N MET A 40 44.29 3.57 -8.48
CA MET A 40 43.61 2.79 -9.50
C MET A 40 43.55 3.53 -10.85
N ALA A 41 43.15 4.81 -10.85
CA ALA A 41 43.06 5.61 -12.07
C ALA A 41 44.42 5.75 -12.76
N GLY A 42 45.50 5.93 -11.99
CA GLY A 42 46.87 5.93 -12.54
C GLY A 42 47.26 4.61 -13.20
N ASN A 43 47.03 3.48 -12.51
CA ASN A 43 47.33 2.14 -13.04
C ASN A 43 46.42 1.75 -14.23
N SER A 44 45.18 2.25 -14.24
CA SER A 44 44.20 2.00 -15.29
C SER A 44 44.66 2.52 -16.65
N LYS A 45 45.51 3.56 -16.71
CA LYS A 45 46.05 4.08 -17.97
C LYS A 45 46.96 3.08 -18.70
N VAL A 46 47.56 2.14 -17.97
CA VAL A 46 48.51 1.16 -18.50
C VAL A 46 47.91 -0.24 -18.61
N LYS A 47 47.04 -0.62 -17.66
CA LYS A 47 46.58 -2.00 -17.50
C LYS A 47 45.12 -2.25 -17.84
N ALA A 48 44.29 -1.21 -18.04
CA ALA A 48 42.86 -1.39 -18.29
C ALA A 48 42.52 -1.24 -19.78
N ILE A 49 41.46 -1.93 -20.20
CA ILE A 49 40.91 -1.88 -21.58
C ILE A 49 40.37 -0.48 -21.91
N LYS A 50 39.81 0.22 -20.90
CA LYS A 50 39.38 1.62 -21.00
C LYS A 50 39.97 2.41 -19.82
N PRO A 51 40.76 3.47 -20.07
CA PRO A 51 41.35 4.26 -19.00
C PRO A 51 40.28 5.09 -18.29
N ILE A 52 40.41 5.21 -16.98
CA ILE A 52 39.61 6.12 -16.16
C ILE A 52 40.47 7.33 -15.81
N GLU A 53 39.90 8.52 -15.97
CA GLU A 53 40.49 9.76 -15.49
C GLU A 53 39.68 10.28 -14.30
N ILE A 54 40.34 10.41 -13.15
CA ILE A 54 39.77 11.04 -11.95
C ILE A 54 40.62 12.28 -11.69
N GLY A 55 40.01 13.45 -11.81
CA GLY A 55 40.66 14.72 -11.48
C GLY A 55 41.02 14.77 -10.00
N ARG A 56 42.26 15.15 -9.67
CA ARG A 56 42.67 15.34 -8.26
C ARG A 56 42.03 16.57 -7.63
N ASP A 57 41.63 17.52 -8.45
CA ASP A 57 41.07 18.81 -8.02
C ASP A 57 39.55 18.90 -8.19
N SER A 58 38.87 17.79 -8.52
CA SER A 58 37.42 17.74 -8.67
C SER A 58 36.80 16.63 -7.84
N ILE A 59 35.86 17.02 -6.98
CA ILE A 59 35.04 16.10 -6.19
C ILE A 59 33.63 16.14 -6.78
N SER A 60 33.09 14.97 -7.13
CA SER A 60 31.75 14.89 -7.74
C SER A 60 30.63 15.17 -6.73
N THR A 61 30.76 14.66 -5.50
CA THR A 61 29.73 14.76 -4.47
C THR A 61 30.37 14.82 -3.09
N VAL A 62 29.87 15.72 -2.23
CA VAL A 62 30.20 15.77 -0.81
C VAL A 62 28.94 15.41 -0.03
N LEU A 63 29.03 14.39 0.83
CA LEU A 63 27.95 14.02 1.73
C LEU A 63 28.11 14.80 3.03
N VAL A 64 27.09 15.58 3.38
CA VAL A 64 27.06 16.39 4.59
C VAL A 64 25.97 15.84 5.51
N GLN A 65 26.36 15.36 6.68
CA GLN A 65 25.41 14.97 7.71
C GLN A 65 25.07 16.18 8.58
N VAL A 66 23.79 16.54 8.60
CA VAL A 66 23.29 17.67 9.38
C VAL A 66 22.97 17.19 10.80
N GLY A 67 23.41 17.93 11.83
CA GLY A 67 23.07 17.64 13.22
C GLY A 67 21.58 17.86 13.51
N GLU A 68 21.03 17.14 14.48
CA GLU A 68 19.57 17.12 14.77
C GLU A 68 18.98 18.52 15.10
N GLU A 69 19.82 19.48 15.50
CA GLU A 69 19.42 20.85 15.83
C GLU A 69 19.12 21.73 14.61
N PHE A 70 19.52 21.31 13.40
CA PHE A 70 19.40 22.11 12.18
C PHE A 70 18.49 21.47 11.13
N THR A 71 17.67 22.30 10.47
CA THR A 71 16.86 21.84 9.33
C THR A 71 17.74 21.68 8.08
N PRO A 72 17.73 20.53 7.40
CA PRO A 72 18.54 20.29 6.20
C PRO A 72 18.33 21.32 5.08
N ASP A 73 17.11 21.82 4.91
CA ASP A 73 16.79 22.85 3.91
C ASP A 73 17.53 24.16 4.15
N ARG A 74 17.63 24.60 5.42
CA ARG A 74 18.34 25.83 5.78
C ARG A 74 19.85 25.69 5.56
N VAL A 75 20.40 24.53 5.88
CA VAL A 75 21.83 24.23 5.67
C VAL A 75 22.12 24.16 4.17
N ALA A 76 21.25 23.56 3.38
CA ALA A 76 21.39 23.49 1.92
C ALA A 76 21.41 24.88 1.29
N ILE A 77 20.45 25.75 1.63
CA ILE A 77 20.41 27.13 1.13
C ILE A 77 21.69 27.90 1.52
N ARG A 78 22.18 27.70 2.75
CA ARG A 78 23.43 28.33 3.22
C ARG A 78 24.64 27.88 2.40
N ILE A 79 24.75 26.58 2.12
CA ILE A 79 25.84 26.01 1.33
C ILE A 79 25.80 26.52 -0.11
N GLU A 80 24.63 26.56 -0.73
CA GLU A 80 24.48 27.08 -2.11
C GLU A 80 24.79 28.57 -2.20
N HIS A 81 24.48 29.34 -1.15
CA HIS A 81 24.80 30.76 -1.10
C HIS A 81 26.30 31.01 -0.87
N ASP A 82 26.92 30.28 0.05
CA ASP A 82 28.31 30.52 0.47
C ASP A 82 29.33 29.88 -0.50
N ILE A 83 28.92 28.90 -1.31
CA ILE A 83 29.77 28.21 -2.29
C ILE A 83 29.14 28.30 -3.69
N ALA A 84 29.67 29.21 -4.51
CA ALA A 84 29.23 29.37 -5.89
C ALA A 84 29.50 28.10 -6.73
N GLY A 85 28.49 27.66 -7.49
CA GLY A 85 28.61 26.53 -8.42
C GLY A 85 28.32 25.16 -7.82
N VAL A 86 27.92 25.09 -6.55
CA VAL A 86 27.45 23.85 -5.92
C VAL A 86 25.92 23.85 -5.83
N LYS A 87 25.30 22.69 -6.07
CA LYS A 87 23.87 22.47 -5.87
C LYS A 87 23.69 21.47 -4.73
N ALA A 88 23.02 21.90 -3.67
CA ALA A 88 22.77 21.06 -2.50
C ALA A 88 21.54 20.19 -2.76
N LEU A 89 21.74 18.88 -2.78
CA LEU A 89 20.67 17.89 -2.90
C LEU A 89 20.33 17.38 -1.50
N VAL A 90 19.26 17.90 -0.93
CA VAL A 90 18.71 17.41 0.35
C VAL A 90 17.98 16.11 0.08
N SER A 91 18.42 15.01 0.70
CA SER A 91 17.81 13.68 0.54
C SER A 91 16.31 13.67 0.85
N ASP A 92 15.86 14.54 1.77
CA ASP A 92 14.45 14.65 2.13
C ASP A 92 13.59 15.26 1.00
N THR A 93 14.13 16.09 0.10
CA THR A 93 13.35 16.66 -1.02
C THR A 93 13.02 15.63 -2.10
N VAL A 94 13.95 14.71 -2.40
CA VAL A 94 13.73 13.62 -3.35
C VAL A 94 12.75 12.60 -2.77
N ILE A 95 12.96 12.20 -1.51
CA ILE A 95 12.09 11.25 -0.82
C ILE A 95 10.70 11.84 -0.58
N SER A 96 10.60 13.11 -0.18
CA SER A 96 9.31 13.78 0.05
C SER A 96 8.53 14.04 -1.23
N THR A 97 9.19 14.28 -2.37
CA THR A 97 8.50 14.43 -3.66
C THR A 97 7.88 13.10 -4.09
N VAL A 98 8.64 12.00 -4.03
CA VAL A 98 8.12 10.66 -4.33
C VAL A 98 7.02 10.29 -3.33
N ARG A 99 7.22 10.56 -2.03
CA ARG A 99 6.21 10.30 -0.99
C ARG A 99 4.94 11.11 -1.23
N LYS A 100 5.03 12.38 -1.61
CA LYS A 100 3.88 13.25 -1.93
C LYS A 100 3.11 12.76 -3.15
N GLN A 101 3.82 12.32 -4.21
CA GLN A 101 3.19 11.74 -5.40
C GLN A 101 2.47 10.43 -5.05
N LEU A 102 3.13 9.54 -4.32
CA LEU A 102 2.53 8.28 -3.86
C LEU A 102 1.34 8.54 -2.93
N SER A 103 1.43 9.50 -2.01
CA SER A 103 0.31 9.85 -1.12
C SER A 103 -0.86 10.43 -1.90
N GLY A 104 -0.61 11.23 -2.94
CA GLY A 104 -1.66 11.75 -3.83
C GLY A 104 -2.38 10.63 -4.58
N LEU A 105 -1.65 9.65 -5.09
CA LEU A 105 -2.22 8.46 -5.74
C LEU A 105 -3.04 7.63 -4.75
N ILE A 106 -2.50 7.35 -3.56
CA ILE A 106 -3.23 6.62 -2.51
C ILE A 106 -4.51 7.38 -2.13
N GLN A 107 -4.44 8.69 -1.97
CA GLN A 107 -5.60 9.51 -1.64
C GLN A 107 -6.66 9.46 -2.74
N ALA A 108 -6.27 9.52 -4.01
CA ALA A 108 -7.20 9.37 -5.13
C ALA A 108 -7.88 8.00 -5.14
N ILE A 109 -7.13 6.93 -4.89
CA ILE A 109 -7.67 5.56 -4.76
C ILE A 109 -8.65 5.49 -3.60
N VAL A 110 -8.30 6.02 -2.43
CA VAL A 110 -9.19 6.03 -1.25
C VAL A 110 -10.50 6.74 -1.57
N VAL A 111 -10.46 7.92 -2.20
CA VAL A 111 -11.66 8.67 -2.59
C VAL A 111 -12.55 7.84 -3.52
N ILE A 112 -11.98 7.24 -4.56
CA ILE A 112 -12.74 6.40 -5.50
C ILE A 112 -13.32 5.17 -4.78
N SER A 113 -12.53 4.50 -3.93
CA SER A 113 -12.98 3.35 -3.15
C SER A 113 -14.12 3.72 -2.19
N THR A 114 -14.09 4.90 -1.56
CA THR A 114 -15.18 5.38 -0.71
C THR A 114 -16.47 5.60 -1.50
N ILE A 115 -16.38 6.18 -2.70
CA ILE A 115 -17.54 6.38 -3.59
C ILE A 115 -18.12 5.03 -4.01
N LEU A 116 -17.28 4.10 -4.46
CA LEU A 116 -17.70 2.75 -4.85
C LEU A 116 -18.36 2.01 -3.69
N TRP A 117 -17.78 2.11 -2.49
CA TRP A 117 -18.36 1.53 -1.28
C TRP A 117 -19.77 2.07 -1.01
N PHE A 118 -19.98 3.39 -1.14
CA PHE A 118 -21.29 4.00 -0.96
C PHE A 118 -22.32 3.51 -2.00
N ILE A 119 -21.90 3.36 -3.26
CA ILE A 119 -22.73 2.80 -4.33
C ILE A 119 -23.14 1.36 -4.00
N VAL A 120 -22.19 0.52 -3.58
CA VAL A 120 -22.45 -0.87 -3.20
C VAL A 120 -23.42 -0.96 -2.03
N LEU A 121 -23.27 -0.09 -1.03
CA LEU A 121 -24.18 -0.02 0.12
C LEU A 121 -25.62 0.28 -0.34
N LEU A 122 -25.81 1.23 -1.25
CA LEU A 122 -27.14 1.55 -1.80
C LEU A 122 -27.74 0.41 -2.61
N ILE A 123 -26.95 -0.23 -3.48
CA ILE A 123 -27.40 -1.37 -4.28
C ILE A 123 -27.81 -2.53 -3.37
N MET A 124 -27.02 -2.81 -2.34
CA MET A 124 -27.30 -3.89 -1.40
C MET A 124 -28.57 -3.59 -0.57
N ALA A 125 -28.74 -2.35 -0.11
CA ALA A 125 -29.98 -1.94 0.58
C ALA A 125 -31.22 -2.10 -0.33
N PHE A 126 -31.11 -1.73 -1.61
CA PHE A 126 -32.18 -1.91 -2.58
C PHE A 126 -32.49 -3.38 -2.85
N ALA A 127 -31.47 -4.24 -2.94
CA ALA A 127 -31.65 -5.68 -3.10
C ALA A 127 -32.39 -6.30 -1.89
N PHE A 128 -32.01 -5.95 -0.66
CA PHE A 128 -32.72 -6.40 0.53
C PHE A 128 -34.16 -5.91 0.58
N TYR A 129 -34.41 -4.66 0.16
CA TYR A 129 -35.77 -4.14 0.04
C TYR A 129 -36.63 -4.97 -0.93
N MET A 130 -36.05 -5.36 -2.08
CA MET A 130 -36.71 -6.24 -3.05
C MET A 130 -37.02 -7.62 -2.46
N ILE A 131 -36.05 -8.26 -1.81
CA ILE A 131 -36.21 -9.58 -1.16
C ILE A 131 -37.33 -9.55 -0.11
N VAL A 132 -37.38 -8.50 0.70
CA VAL A 132 -38.44 -8.33 1.71
C VAL A 132 -39.81 -8.19 1.05
N ASN A 133 -39.91 -7.48 -0.08
CA ASN A 133 -41.17 -7.31 -0.80
C ASN A 133 -41.70 -8.61 -1.40
N GLU A 134 -40.83 -9.43 -1.98
CA GLU A 134 -41.20 -10.74 -2.53
C GLU A 134 -41.69 -11.70 -1.43
N ARG A 135 -41.05 -11.65 -0.25
CA ARG A 135 -41.37 -12.53 0.89
C ARG A 135 -42.47 -11.97 1.82
N ARG A 136 -43.18 -10.90 1.43
CA ARG A 136 -44.24 -10.28 2.26
C ARG A 136 -45.29 -11.27 2.76
N ARG A 137 -45.71 -12.22 1.91
CA ARG A 137 -46.72 -13.23 2.28
C ARG A 137 -46.21 -14.20 3.35
N GLU A 138 -44.96 -14.62 3.27
CA GLU A 138 -44.30 -15.46 4.29
C GLU A 138 -44.17 -14.69 5.61
N ILE A 139 -43.75 -13.43 5.56
CA ILE A 139 -43.64 -12.55 6.72
C ILE A 139 -45.01 -12.34 7.38
N GLY A 140 -46.06 -12.16 6.59
CA GLY A 140 -47.44 -12.05 7.07
C GLY A 140 -47.92 -13.32 7.79
N LEU A 141 -47.59 -14.50 7.25
CA LEU A 141 -47.92 -15.79 7.86
C LEU A 141 -47.15 -16.03 9.17
N MET A 142 -45.85 -15.68 9.20
CA MET A 142 -45.05 -15.71 10.43
C MET A 142 -45.61 -14.79 11.51
N ARG A 143 -46.12 -13.60 11.13
CA ARG A 143 -46.79 -12.70 12.08
C ARG A 143 -48.12 -13.25 12.57
N ALA A 144 -48.89 -13.95 11.72
CA ALA A 144 -50.16 -14.55 12.10
C ALA A 144 -50.02 -15.68 13.15
N ILE A 145 -48.90 -16.41 13.11
CA ILE A 145 -48.56 -17.44 14.11
C ILE A 145 -47.86 -16.85 15.37
N GLY A 146 -47.72 -15.53 15.47
CA GLY A 146 -47.22 -14.83 16.66
C GLY A 146 -45.75 -14.40 16.63
N ALA A 147 -45.05 -14.46 15.48
CA ALA A 147 -43.67 -14.00 15.41
C ALA A 147 -43.55 -12.48 15.64
N ASN A 148 -42.63 -12.08 16.52
CA ASN A 148 -42.34 -10.68 16.80
C ASN A 148 -41.58 -10.02 15.63
N ARG A 149 -41.77 -8.71 15.43
CA ARG A 149 -41.07 -7.91 14.40
C ARG A 149 -39.55 -8.00 14.54
N MET A 150 -39.06 -8.09 15.78
CA MET A 150 -37.64 -8.30 16.08
C MET A 150 -37.12 -9.65 15.56
N HIS A 151 -37.94 -10.70 15.62
CA HIS A 151 -37.55 -12.03 15.15
C HIS A 151 -37.36 -12.05 13.63
N ILE A 152 -38.26 -11.38 12.90
CA ILE A 152 -38.15 -11.22 11.44
C ILE A 152 -36.93 -10.37 11.08
N ALA A 153 -36.68 -9.27 11.80
CA ALA A 153 -35.49 -8.45 11.60
C ALA A 153 -34.19 -9.22 11.86
N SER A 154 -34.14 -10.05 12.92
CA SER A 154 -32.99 -10.91 13.21
C SER A 154 -32.69 -11.91 12.10
N ILE A 155 -33.71 -12.51 11.48
CA ILE A 155 -33.52 -13.44 10.35
C ILE A 155 -32.88 -12.70 9.17
N LEU A 156 -33.38 -11.51 8.82
CA LEU A 156 -32.82 -10.70 7.72
C LEU A 156 -31.37 -10.27 8.01
N LEU A 157 -31.06 -9.89 9.24
CA LEU A 157 -29.71 -9.54 9.65
C LEU A 157 -28.75 -10.74 9.58
N ILE A 158 -29.22 -11.93 9.95
CA ILE A 158 -28.45 -13.18 9.82
C ILE A 158 -28.18 -13.49 8.35
N GLU A 159 -29.19 -13.44 7.48
CA GLU A 159 -29.01 -13.64 6.03
C GLU A 159 -27.97 -12.67 5.47
N ALA A 160 -28.07 -11.38 5.83
CA ALA A 160 -27.11 -10.36 5.41
C ALA A 160 -25.69 -10.62 5.94
N SER A 161 -25.56 -11.06 7.19
CA SER A 161 -24.27 -11.40 7.79
C SER A 161 -23.60 -12.59 7.10
N LEU A 162 -24.37 -13.61 6.72
CA LEU A 162 -23.87 -14.80 6.00
C LEU A 162 -23.39 -14.44 4.60
N LEU A 163 -24.19 -13.65 3.86
CA LEU A 163 -23.81 -13.13 2.55
C LEU A 163 -22.53 -12.30 2.62
N SER A 164 -22.40 -11.45 3.65
CA SER A 164 -21.24 -10.59 3.84
C SER A 164 -20.00 -11.37 4.25
N ALA A 165 -20.15 -12.37 5.13
CA ALA A 165 -19.06 -13.28 5.49
C ALA A 165 -18.54 -14.05 4.26
N GLY A 166 -19.44 -14.58 3.43
CA GLY A 166 -19.07 -15.25 2.18
C GLY A 166 -18.35 -14.31 1.21
N GLY A 167 -18.87 -13.09 1.04
CA GLY A 167 -18.24 -12.05 0.24
C GLY A 167 -16.85 -11.65 0.76
N ALA A 168 -16.67 -11.55 2.08
CA ALA A 168 -15.39 -11.24 2.70
C ALA A 168 -14.35 -12.31 2.42
N VAL A 169 -14.70 -13.59 2.55
CA VAL A 169 -13.80 -14.71 2.25
C VAL A 169 -13.37 -14.69 0.79
N LEU A 170 -14.30 -14.53 -0.14
CA LEU A 170 -14.00 -14.45 -1.57
C LEU A 170 -13.17 -13.21 -1.91
N GLY A 171 -13.51 -12.05 -1.33
CA GLY A 171 -12.79 -10.80 -1.54
C GLY A 171 -11.34 -10.87 -1.05
N VAL A 172 -11.12 -11.44 0.14
CA VAL A 172 -9.77 -11.65 0.68
C VAL A 172 -8.98 -12.64 -0.19
N ALA A 173 -9.60 -13.75 -0.62
CA ALA A 173 -8.94 -14.73 -1.48
C ALA A 173 -8.52 -14.11 -2.83
N LEU A 174 -9.41 -13.34 -3.47
CA LEU A 174 -9.13 -12.63 -4.72
C LEU A 174 -8.07 -11.54 -4.53
N GLY A 175 -8.16 -10.76 -3.45
CA GLY A 175 -7.18 -9.73 -3.11
C GLY A 175 -5.79 -10.30 -2.89
N PHE A 176 -5.70 -11.43 -2.18
CA PHE A 176 -4.44 -12.14 -1.97
C PHE A 176 -3.88 -12.71 -3.29
N GLY A 177 -4.75 -13.28 -4.14
CA GLY A 177 -4.35 -13.76 -5.47
C GLY A 177 -3.81 -12.66 -6.37
N LEU A 178 -4.47 -11.50 -6.38
CA LEU A 178 -4.02 -10.30 -7.10
C LEU A 178 -2.68 -9.78 -6.54
N LEU A 179 -2.50 -9.80 -5.23
CA LEU A 179 -1.26 -9.37 -4.59
C LEU A 179 -0.07 -10.23 -5.01
N LEU A 180 -0.24 -11.56 -5.10
CA LEU A 180 0.80 -12.48 -5.56
C LEU A 180 1.16 -12.26 -7.04
N THR A 181 0.18 -12.02 -7.91
CA THR A 181 0.44 -11.78 -9.34
C THR A 181 1.09 -10.42 -9.58
N PHE A 182 0.62 -9.37 -8.89
CA PHE A 182 1.21 -8.04 -8.96
C PHE A 182 2.64 -8.00 -8.41
N LYS A 183 2.92 -8.75 -7.33
CA LYS A 183 4.29 -8.89 -6.81
C LYS A 183 5.25 -9.39 -7.90
N ASN A 184 4.86 -10.45 -8.61
CA ASN A 184 5.70 -11.02 -9.66
C ASN A 184 5.90 -10.04 -10.82
N LEU A 185 4.86 -9.30 -11.20
CA LEU A 185 4.97 -8.25 -12.22
C LEU A 185 5.88 -7.09 -11.77
N MET A 186 5.70 -6.57 -10.56
CA MET A 186 6.50 -5.45 -10.03
C MET A 186 7.99 -5.80 -9.95
N LEU A 187 8.31 -7.00 -9.46
CA LEU A 187 9.69 -7.50 -9.41
C LEU A 187 10.29 -7.63 -10.81
N HIS A 188 9.50 -8.09 -11.80
CA HIS A 188 9.99 -8.32 -13.16
C HIS A 188 10.17 -7.01 -13.95
N TYR A 189 9.21 -6.08 -13.87
CA TYR A 189 9.18 -4.88 -14.71
C TYR A 189 9.76 -3.63 -14.05
N LEU A 190 9.54 -3.43 -12.75
CA LEU A 190 9.98 -2.21 -12.06
C LEU A 190 11.24 -2.41 -11.22
N LYS A 191 11.69 -3.66 -11.01
CA LYS A 191 12.84 -4.00 -10.15
C LYS A 191 12.79 -3.36 -8.75
N LEU A 192 11.60 -3.00 -8.29
CA LEU A 192 11.39 -2.47 -6.96
C LEU A 192 11.20 -3.65 -5.99
N PRO A 193 12.02 -3.78 -4.93
CA PRO A 193 11.79 -4.80 -3.91
C PRO A 193 10.46 -4.50 -3.22
N TYR A 194 9.45 -5.33 -3.47
CA TYR A 194 8.18 -5.25 -2.74
C TYR A 194 8.39 -5.84 -1.34
N LEU A 195 8.48 -4.97 -0.33
CA LEU A 195 8.54 -5.38 1.07
C LEU A 195 7.19 -6.02 1.43
N PHE A 196 7.22 -7.33 1.67
CA PHE A 196 6.03 -8.04 2.11
C PHE A 196 5.71 -7.59 3.54
N PRO A 197 4.48 -7.12 3.82
CA PRO A 197 4.10 -6.77 5.18
C PRO A 197 4.28 -7.97 6.10
N SER A 198 4.58 -7.70 7.37
CA SER A 198 4.80 -8.77 8.33
C SER A 198 3.56 -9.65 8.46
N PRO A 199 3.68 -10.94 8.84
CA PRO A 199 2.52 -11.82 8.99
C PRO A 199 1.45 -11.25 9.93
N LEU A 200 1.86 -10.49 10.94
CA LEU A 200 0.96 -9.80 11.87
C LEU A 200 0.18 -8.67 11.18
N GLU A 201 0.84 -7.83 10.40
CA GLU A 201 0.18 -6.76 9.63
C GLU A 201 -0.81 -7.31 8.62
N LEU A 202 -0.46 -8.41 7.95
CA LEU A 202 -1.36 -9.09 7.02
C LEU A 202 -2.62 -9.59 7.75
N LEU A 203 -2.46 -10.17 8.95
CA LEU A 203 -3.58 -10.62 9.77
C LEU A 203 -4.48 -9.44 10.18
N TYR A 204 -3.90 -8.32 10.60
CA TYR A 204 -4.67 -7.11 10.91
C TYR A 204 -5.45 -6.58 9.70
N LEU A 205 -4.85 -6.60 8.50
CA LEU A 205 -5.50 -6.17 7.27
C LEU A 205 -6.68 -7.08 6.91
N ILE A 206 -6.49 -8.40 7.00
CA ILE A 206 -7.55 -9.39 6.74
C ILE A 206 -8.68 -9.22 7.76
N ALA A 207 -8.35 -9.13 9.05
CA ALA A 207 -9.33 -8.92 10.11
C ALA A 207 -10.11 -7.61 9.90
N GLY A 208 -9.41 -6.52 9.54
CA GLY A 208 -10.01 -5.25 9.20
C GLY A 208 -10.96 -5.33 8.00
N ALA A 209 -10.55 -6.02 6.93
CA ALA A 209 -11.37 -6.21 5.74
C ALA A 209 -12.64 -7.03 6.02
N VAL A 210 -12.53 -8.12 6.79
CA VAL A 210 -13.67 -8.94 7.20
C VAL A 210 -14.62 -8.13 8.08
N CYS A 211 -14.09 -7.40 9.07
CA CYS A 211 -14.89 -6.54 9.94
C CYS A 211 -15.62 -5.46 9.12
N PHE A 212 -14.93 -4.80 8.20
CA PHE A 212 -15.50 -3.78 7.34
C PHE A 212 -16.60 -4.33 6.42
N SER A 213 -16.40 -5.53 5.86
CA SER A 213 -17.41 -6.22 5.05
C SER A 213 -18.66 -6.57 5.84
N LEU A 214 -18.51 -7.14 7.05
CA LEU A 214 -19.63 -7.45 7.94
C LEU A 214 -20.40 -6.19 8.34
N LEU A 215 -19.70 -5.11 8.70
CA LEU A 215 -20.32 -3.83 9.04
C LEU A 215 -21.12 -3.27 7.85
N THR A 216 -20.56 -3.32 6.65
CA THR A 216 -21.24 -2.84 5.43
C THR A 216 -22.51 -3.63 5.14
N GLY A 217 -22.45 -4.96 5.27
CA GLY A 217 -23.61 -5.83 5.10
C GLY A 217 -24.72 -5.58 6.11
N LEU A 218 -24.34 -5.46 7.37
CA LEU A 218 -25.27 -5.14 8.45
C LEU A 218 -25.92 -3.77 8.21
N LEU A 219 -25.14 -2.73 7.90
CA LEU A 219 -25.66 -1.40 7.60
C LEU A 219 -26.64 -1.41 6.43
N SER A 220 -26.33 -2.17 5.38
CA SER A 220 -27.17 -2.28 4.19
C SER A 220 -28.51 -2.95 4.47
N ALA A 221 -28.53 -3.99 5.32
CA ALA A 221 -29.75 -4.70 5.71
C ALA A 221 -30.55 -3.99 6.81
N LEU A 222 -29.90 -3.12 7.60
CA LEU A 222 -30.54 -2.42 8.70
C LEU A 222 -31.62 -1.45 8.21
N LEU A 223 -31.36 -0.72 7.11
CA LEU A 223 -32.31 0.21 6.50
C LEU A 223 -33.66 -0.46 6.13
N PRO A 224 -33.71 -1.54 5.34
CA PRO A 224 -34.97 -2.23 5.04
C PRO A 224 -35.55 -3.01 6.24
N SER A 225 -34.72 -3.51 7.17
CA SER A 225 -35.26 -4.17 8.37
C SER A 225 -36.10 -3.22 9.23
N LEU A 226 -35.71 -1.94 9.32
CA LEU A 226 -36.44 -0.92 10.05
C LEU A 226 -37.78 -0.57 9.38
N SER A 227 -37.88 -0.64 8.05
CA SER A 227 -39.14 -0.40 7.36
C SER A 227 -40.17 -1.52 7.61
N VAL A 228 -39.72 -2.76 7.80
CA VAL A 228 -40.55 -3.90 8.25
C VAL A 228 -41.08 -3.69 9.67
N ILE A 229 -40.29 -3.08 10.55
CA ILE A 229 -40.71 -2.77 11.92
C ILE A 229 -41.77 -1.66 11.93
N ARG A 230 -41.68 -0.69 11.01
CA ARG A 230 -42.58 0.46 10.92
C ARG A 230 -43.85 0.23 10.10
N THR A 231 -43.90 -0.79 9.25
CA THR A 231 -45.09 -1.07 8.44
C THR A 231 -46.20 -1.66 9.32
N GLU A 232 -47.28 -0.88 9.46
CA GLU A 232 -48.44 -1.28 10.23
C GLU A 232 -49.16 -2.46 9.54
N PRO A 233 -49.58 -3.49 10.31
CA PRO A 233 -50.21 -4.69 9.77
C PRO A 233 -51.49 -4.44 8.96
N TYR A 234 -52.10 -3.26 9.09
CA TYR A 234 -53.34 -2.90 8.42
C TYR A 234 -53.18 -2.69 6.90
N GLU A 235 -52.05 -2.16 6.42
CA GLU A 235 -51.83 -1.99 4.97
C GLU A 235 -51.46 -3.29 4.25
N ALA A 236 -50.83 -4.25 4.94
CA ALA A 236 -50.42 -5.52 4.36
C ALA A 236 -51.61 -6.42 3.96
N ILE A 237 -52.77 -6.23 4.57
CA ILE A 237 -54.01 -6.96 4.24
C ILE A 237 -54.78 -6.23 3.12
N ARG A 238 -54.76 -4.89 3.09
CA ARG A 238 -55.45 -4.09 2.06
C ARG A 238 -54.73 -4.08 0.69
N SER A 239 -53.44 -4.40 0.64
CA SER A 239 -52.69 -4.54 -0.63
C SER A 239 -52.75 -5.95 -1.24
N ALA A 240 -53.48 -6.88 -0.61
CA ALA A 240 -53.68 -8.25 -1.09
C ALA A 240 -55.07 -8.46 -1.72
N GLU A 241 -55.90 -7.41 -1.75
CA GLU A 241 -57.02 -7.20 -2.67
C GLU A 241 -56.54 -6.34 -3.87
#